data_AF-A0A6D2I297-F1
#
_entry.id   AF-A0A6D2I297-F1
#
_cell.length_a   1.000
_cell.length_b   1.000
_cell.length_c   1.000
_cell.angle_alpha   90.00
_cell.angle_beta   90.00
_cell.angle_gamma   90.00
#
_symmetry.space_group_name_H-M   'P 1'
#
loop_
_entity.id
_entity.type
_entity.pdbx_description
1 polymer ?
#
loop_
_entity_poly.entity_id
_entity_poly.type
_entity_poly.pdbx_seq_one_letter_code
_entity_poly.pdbx_strand_id
1 'polypeptide(L)'
;MAKYTDSVNLLRSDLSPELTMEILGAELWNVSKLYFVNKSKDFRGPMSIFSEANQGEVAVEGTLTDKLEMRPHCGIEEYGKLCQERNRKYVAEARRLDTHRLLRIAVDYT
;
A
#
# COMPACT_ATOMS: atom_id res chain seq x y z
N MET A 1 -3.32 5.75 12.98
CA MET A 1 -2.17 6.70 12.93
C MET A 1 -0.91 5.87 12.73
N ALA A 2 0.11 6.37 12.03
CA ALA A 2 1.36 5.65 11.82
C ALA A 2 2.54 6.52 12.25
N LYS A 3 3.58 5.90 12.82
CA LYS A 3 4.81 6.54 13.24
C LYS A 3 5.97 5.98 12.44
N TYR A 4 6.64 6.84 11.68
CA TYR A 4 7.87 6.51 10.98
C TYR A 4 9.08 6.82 11.86
N THR A 5 10.06 5.91 11.89
CA THR A 5 11.31 6.09 12.64
C THR A 5 12.50 5.76 11.75
N ASP A 6 13.48 6.66 11.75
CA ASP A 6 14.77 6.52 11.11
C ASP A 6 15.83 6.50 12.23
N SER A 7 16.54 5.37 12.39
CA SER A 7 17.56 5.20 13.43
C SER A 7 18.87 4.72 12.82
N VAL A 8 20.00 5.16 13.39
CA VAL A 8 21.34 4.73 12.93
C VAL A 8 21.99 3.92 14.05
N ASN A 9 22.38 2.69 13.74
CA ASN A 9 23.14 1.86 14.68
C ASN A 9 24.64 2.14 14.54
N LEU A 10 25.19 2.87 15.51
CA LEU A 10 26.61 3.27 15.53
C LEU A 10 27.59 2.09 15.67
N LEU A 11 27.11 0.91 16.07
CA LEU A 11 27.95 -0.30 16.20
C LEU A 11 28.11 -1.04 14.86
N ARG A 12 27.36 -0.64 13.83
CA ARG A 12 27.33 -1.31 12.52
C ARG A 12 28.25 -0.57 11.55
N SER A 13 29.10 -1.32 10.84
CA SER A 13 30.12 -0.74 9.95
C SER A 13 29.57 0.06 8.77
N ASP A 14 28.33 -0.19 8.37
CA ASP A 14 27.68 0.44 7.22
C ASP A 14 26.90 1.73 7.57
N LEU A 15 26.77 2.10 8.86
CA LEU A 15 26.02 3.26 9.38
C LEU A 15 24.66 3.51 8.68
N SER A 16 24.10 2.48 8.05
CA SER A 16 22.93 2.62 7.22
C SER A 16 21.70 2.72 8.12
N PRO A 17 20.79 3.67 7.86
CA PRO A 17 19.62 3.85 8.69
C PRO A 17 18.71 2.61 8.67
N GLU A 18 18.27 2.19 9.85
CA GLU A 18 17.23 1.20 10.03
C GLU A 18 15.88 1.92 10.06
N LEU A 19 15.11 1.75 8.98
CA LEU A 19 13.83 2.40 8.83
C LEU A 19 12.72 1.48 9.30
N THR A 20 11.89 1.97 10.22
CA THR A 20 10.75 1.24 10.74
C THR A 20 9.50 2.09 10.72
N MET A 21 8.35 1.42 10.64
CA MET A 21 7.04 2.04 10.74
C MET A 21 6.20 1.28 11.75
N GLU A 22 5.66 2.00 12.72
CA GLU A 22 4.71 1.47 13.70
C GLU A 22 3.29 1.93 13.36
N ILE A 23 2.35 1.00 13.27
CA ILE A 23 0.93 1.29 13.02
C ILE A 23 0.18 1.28 14.35
N LEU A 24 -0.30 2.46 14.78
CA LEU A 24 -1.12 2.61 15.97
C LEU A 24 -2.55 2.13 15.68
N GLY A 25 -3.08 1.26 16.54
CA GLY A 25 -4.39 0.64 16.39
C GLY A 25 -4.41 -0.71 15.68
N ALA A 26 -3.22 -1.26 15.34
CA ALA A 26 -3.08 -2.58 14.71
C ALA A 26 -3.66 -3.75 15.53
N GLU A 27 -3.83 -3.55 16.84
CA GLU A 27 -4.31 -4.56 17.80
C GLU A 27 -5.73 -5.05 17.46
N LEU A 28 -6.51 -4.26 16.73
CA LEU A 28 -7.86 -4.62 16.32
C LEU A 28 -7.91 -5.58 15.12
N TRP A 29 -6.82 -5.69 14.34
CA TRP A 29 -6.84 -6.34 13.02
C TRP A 29 -5.95 -7.58 12.92
N ASN A 30 -5.38 -8.03 14.04
CA ASN A 30 -4.47 -9.17 14.07
C ASN A 30 -3.32 -9.06 13.04
N VAL A 31 -2.88 -7.82 12.78
CA VAL A 31 -1.80 -7.48 11.86
C VAL A 31 -0.55 -7.11 12.64
N SER A 32 0.62 -7.24 11.99
CA SER A 32 1.88 -6.79 12.60
C SER A 32 1.78 -5.31 12.97
N LYS A 33 2.20 -4.98 14.19
CA LYS A 33 2.25 -3.59 14.69
C LYS A 33 3.45 -2.82 14.14
N LEU A 34 4.53 -3.54 13.83
CA LEU A 34 5.81 -3.00 13.38
C LEU A 34 6.14 -3.51 11.98
N TYR A 35 6.63 -2.62 11.13
CA TYR A 35 7.06 -2.92 9.78
C TYR A 35 8.49 -2.44 9.57
N PHE A 36 9.30 -3.26 8.92
CA PHE A 36 10.54 -2.82 8.30
C PHE A 36 10.22 -2.01 7.05
N VAL A 37 10.97 -0.94 6.84
CA VAL A 37 10.83 -0.07 5.67
C VAL A 37 12.14 -0.06 4.90
N ASN A 38 12.06 -0.15 3.58
CA ASN A 38 13.22 -0.01 2.71
C ASN A 38 12.93 1.01 1.61
N LYS A 39 13.94 1.80 1.25
CA LYS A 39 13.86 2.61 0.03
C LYS A 39 13.99 1.70 -1.18
N SER A 40 13.05 1.85 -2.11
CA SER A 40 13.00 1.07 -3.33
C SER A 40 14.11 1.51 -4.27
N LYS A 41 14.96 0.57 -4.69
CA LYS A 41 16.07 0.85 -5.61
C LYS A 41 15.61 0.99 -7.08
N ASP A 42 14.38 0.59 -7.36
CA ASP A 42 13.78 0.62 -8.69
C ASP A 42 13.07 1.94 -9.01
N PHE A 43 13.05 2.90 -8.08
CA PHE A 43 12.33 4.16 -8.24
C PHE A 43 12.99 5.04 -9.32
N ARG A 44 12.26 5.29 -10.41
CA ARG A 44 12.78 5.99 -11.60
C ARG A 44 12.48 7.49 -11.56
N GLY A 45 12.98 8.17 -10.54
CA GLY A 45 13.06 9.63 -10.49
C GLY A 45 11.81 10.35 -9.99
N PRO A 46 11.89 11.69 -9.85
CA PRO A 46 10.86 12.49 -9.22
C PRO A 46 9.53 12.42 -9.99
N MET A 47 8.43 12.20 -9.27
CA MET A 47 7.08 12.24 -9.84
C MET A 47 6.25 13.34 -9.18
N SER A 48 5.60 14.18 -9.98
CA SER A 48 4.69 15.20 -9.44
C SER A 48 3.43 14.56 -8.88
N ILE A 49 3.02 15.01 -7.70
CA ILE A 49 1.77 14.61 -7.05
C ILE A 49 0.72 15.65 -7.44
N PHE A 50 -0.37 15.17 -8.04
CA PHE A 50 -1.51 15.99 -8.40
C PHE A 50 -2.70 15.63 -7.50
N SER A 51 -3.43 16.64 -7.05
CA SER A 51 -4.75 16.46 -6.44
C SER A 51 -5.80 17.04 -7.39
N GLU A 52 -7.00 16.45 -7.36
CA GLU A 52 -8.16 17.01 -8.03
C GLU A 52 -9.26 17.19 -6.97
N ALA A 53 -9.70 18.43 -6.79
CA ALA A 53 -10.90 18.74 -6.02
C ALA A 53 -12.12 18.64 -6.96
N ASN A 54 -13.33 18.85 -6.42
CA ASN A 54 -14.57 18.81 -7.21
C ASN A 54 -14.44 19.52 -8.58
N GLN A 55 -15.10 19.00 -9.61
CA GLN A 55 -15.25 19.61 -10.94
C GLN A 55 -13.98 20.30 -11.49
N GLY A 56 -12.86 19.57 -11.57
CA GLY A 56 -11.79 19.86 -12.52
C GLY A 56 -10.70 20.83 -12.05
N GLU A 57 -10.70 21.25 -10.77
CA GLU A 57 -9.56 21.97 -10.22
C GLU A 57 -8.44 20.98 -9.87
N VAL A 58 -7.39 20.97 -10.71
CA VAL A 58 -6.18 20.18 -10.51
C VAL A 58 -5.08 21.05 -9.92
N ALA A 59 -4.49 20.61 -8.81
CA ALA A 59 -3.37 21.27 -8.15
C ALA A 59 -2.13 20.36 -8.09
N VAL A 60 -0.94 20.97 -8.08
CA VAL A 60 0.33 20.27 -7.83
C VAL A 60 0.63 20.33 -6.34
N GLU A 61 0.56 19.20 -5.66
CA GLU A 61 0.73 19.08 -4.20
C GLU A 61 2.19 18.90 -3.80
N GLY A 62 3.03 18.36 -4.70
CA GLY A 62 4.43 18.13 -4.39
C GLY A 62 5.13 17.20 -5.35
N THR A 63 6.30 16.73 -4.92
CA THR A 63 7.15 15.81 -5.69
C THR A 63 7.47 14.58 -4.85
N LEU A 64 7.15 13.41 -5.37
CA LEU A 64 7.53 12.12 -4.83
C LEU A 64 8.97 11.80 -5.26
N THR A 65 9.87 11.67 -4.28
CA THR A 65 11.31 11.41 -4.52
C THR A 65 11.76 10.00 -4.17
N ASP A 66 11.05 9.35 -3.25
CA ASP A 66 11.40 8.04 -2.72
C ASP A 66 10.16 7.16 -2.71
N LYS A 67 10.32 5.90 -3.14
CA LYS A 67 9.34 4.84 -2.91
C LYS A 67 9.79 4.03 -1.69
N LEU A 68 8.89 3.87 -0.72
CA LEU A 68 9.15 3.09 0.50
C LEU A 68 8.41 1.75 0.42
N GLU A 69 9.14 0.66 0.57
CA GLU A 69 8.61 -0.71 0.62
C GLU A 69 8.54 -1.19 2.07
N MET A 70 7.33 -1.56 2.51
CA MET A 70 7.08 -2.02 3.87
C MET A 70 6.98 -3.54 3.92
N ARG A 71 7.55 -4.16 4.96
CA ARG A 71 7.42 -5.59 5.24
C ARG A 71 7.08 -5.82 6.71
N PRO A 72 6.12 -6.71 7.03
CA PRO A 72 5.77 -6.98 8.41
C PRO A 72 6.99 -7.51 9.17
N HIS A 73 7.23 -7.00 10.38
CA HIS A 73 8.33 -7.45 11.22
C HIS A 73 8.11 -8.89 11.73
N CYS A 74 6.85 -9.24 12.01
CA CYS A 74 6.42 -10.56 12.47
C CYS A 74 5.05 -10.94 11.91
N GLY A 75 4.65 -12.22 12.04
CA GLY A 75 3.33 -12.69 11.61
C GLY A 75 3.18 -12.77 10.09
N ILE A 76 4.24 -13.20 9.39
CA ILE A 76 4.27 -13.23 7.92
C ILE A 76 3.26 -14.21 7.33
N GLU A 77 2.95 -15.29 8.03
CA GLU A 77 1.97 -16.30 7.60
C GLU A 77 0.54 -15.75 7.69
N GLU A 78 0.20 -15.13 8.82
CA GLU A 78 -1.10 -14.47 9.05
C GLU A 78 -1.30 -13.33 8.07
N TYR A 79 -0.27 -12.52 7.85
CA TYR A 79 -0.27 -11.48 6.83
C TYR A 79 -0.50 -12.07 5.43
N GLY A 80 0.15 -13.19 5.11
CA GLY A 80 -0.05 -13.92 3.86
C GLY A 80 -1.50 -14.38 3.66
N LYS A 81 -2.11 -14.95 4.71
CA LYS A 81 -3.53 -15.35 4.71
C LYS A 81 -4.45 -14.15 4.45
N LEU A 82 -4.19 -13.02 5.13
CA LEU A 82 -4.94 -11.77 4.93
C LEU A 82 -4.84 -11.27 3.48
N CYS A 83 -3.64 -11.28 2.89
CA CYS A 83 -3.42 -10.91 1.49
C CYS A 83 -4.21 -11.83 0.54
N GLN A 84 -4.19 -13.14 0.78
CA GLN A 84 -4.93 -14.11 -0.02
C GLN A 84 -6.44 -13.90 0.08
N GLU A 85 -6.97 -13.65 1.28
CA GLU A 85 -8.40 -13.40 1.48
C GLU A 85 -8.86 -12.13 0.75
N ARG A 86 -8.10 -11.04 0.85
CA ARG A 86 -8.37 -9.80 0.12
C ARG A 86 -8.39 -10.03 -1.39
N ASN A 87 -7.38 -10.74 -1.92
CA ASN A 87 -7.32 -11.06 -3.34
C ASN A 87 -8.54 -11.89 -3.77
N ARG A 88 -8.90 -12.93 -3.00
CA ARG A 88 -10.10 -13.75 -3.27
C ARG A 88 -11.37 -12.90 -3.34
N LYS A 89 -11.54 -11.94 -2.43
CA LYS A 89 -12.68 -11.02 -2.42
C LYS A 89 -12.71 -10.13 -3.67
N TYR A 90 -11.58 -9.54 -4.05
CA TYR A 90 -11.47 -8.73 -5.27
C TYR A 90 -11.77 -9.53 -6.53
N VAL A 91 -11.20 -10.74 -6.66
CA VAL A 91 -11.44 -11.62 -7.81
C VAL A 91 -12.92 -12.01 -7.90
N ALA A 92 -13.56 -12.31 -6.76
CA ALA A 92 -14.99 -12.62 -6.74
C ALA A 92 -15.83 -11.43 -7.20
N GLU A 93 -15.52 -10.22 -6.72
CA GLU A 93 -16.26 -9.00 -7.09
C GLU A 93 -16.07 -8.63 -8.57
N ALA A 94 -14.84 -8.74 -9.08
CA ALA A 94 -14.56 -8.51 -10.51
C ALA A 94 -15.38 -9.44 -11.41
N ARG A 95 -15.45 -10.73 -11.07
CA ARG A 95 -16.27 -11.71 -11.82
C ARG A 95 -17.77 -11.37 -11.78
N ARG A 96 -18.27 -10.87 -10.65
CA ARG A 96 -19.68 -10.43 -10.51
C ARG A 96 -19.97 -9.19 -11.35
N LEU A 97 -19.04 -8.24 -11.37
CA LEU A 97 -19.17 -7.05 -12.21
C LEU A 97 -19.16 -7.41 -13.70
N ASP A 98 -18.28 -8.31 -14.12
CA ASP A 98 -18.20 -8.77 -15.51
C ASP A 98 -19.49 -9.47 -15.95
N THR A 99 -20.02 -10.37 -15.12
CA THR A 99 -21.31 -11.04 -15.39
C THR A 99 -22.48 -10.06 -15.43
N HIS A 100 -22.53 -9.08 -14.51
CA HIS A 100 -23.56 -8.04 -14.53
C HIS A 100 -23.47 -7.15 -15.78
N ARG A 101 -22.26 -6.82 -16.25
CA ARG A 101 -22.05 -6.08 -17.49
C ARG A 101 -22.54 -6.87 -18.71
N LEU A 102 -22.23 -8.16 -18.78
CA LEU A 102 -22.69 -9.03 -19.88
C LEU A 102 -24.21 -9.15 -19.91
N LEU A 103 -24.87 -9.31 -18.76
CA LEU A 103 -26.33 -9.36 -18.67
C LEU A 103 -26.98 -8.05 -19.09
N ARG A 104 -26.42 -6.91 -18.68
CA ARG A 104 -26.93 -5.59 -19.07
C ARG A 104 -26.84 -5.38 -20.59
N ILE A 105 -25.72 -5.74 -21.20
CA ILE A 105 -25.56 -5.71 -22.66
C ILE A 105 -26.61 -6.60 -23.34
N ALA A 106 -26.84 -7.82 -22.84
CA ALA A 106 -27.83 -8.72 -23.42
C ALA A 106 -29.27 -8.19 -23.33
N VAL A 107 -29.61 -7.47 -22.26
CA VAL A 107 -30.92 -6.80 -22.10
C VAL A 107 -31.03 -5.57 -23.01
N ASP A 108 -29.96 -4.81 -23.20
CA ASP A 108 -29.94 -3.64 -24.10
C ASP A 108 -30.08 -4.04 -25.60
N TYR A 109 -29.97 -5.33 -25.94
CA TYR A 109 -30.17 -5.89 -27.29
C TYR A 109 -31.53 -6.61 -27.50
N THR A 110 -32.44 -6.56 -26.52
CA THR A 110 -33.82 -7.11 -26.61
C THR A 110 -34.86 -6.01 -26.45
#